data_AF-A0A6N9UJQ6-F1
#
_entry.id   AF-A0A6N9UJQ6-F1
#
_cell.length_a   1.000
_cell.length_b   1.000
_cell.length_c   1.000
_cell.angle_alpha   90.00
_cell.angle_beta   90.00
_cell.angle_gamma   90.00
#
_symmetry.space_group_name_H-M   'P 1'
#
loop_
_entity.id
_entity.type
_entity.pdbx_description
1 polymer ?
#
loop_
_entity_poly.entity_id
_entity_poly.type
_entity_poly.pdbx_seq_one_letter_code
_entity_poly.pdbx_strand_id
1 'polypeptide(L)' 'DFRRGRAPAGLGLHAVVLVADAPGRLPRPLARSVGLLESAVEVHRVPWVTGWRLGEAGAGPPRGTDPLIRLTRPVR' A
#
# COMPACT_ATOMS: atom_id res chain seq x y z
N ASP A 1 -18.91 3.06 -9.56
CA ASP A 1 -18.07 2.07 -8.87
C ASP A 1 -17.01 2.73 -8.04
N PHE A 2 -17.06 2.69 -6.72
CA PHE A 2 -16.09 3.22 -5.76
C PHE A 2 -15.76 4.73 -5.80
N ARG A 3 -15.20 5.25 -6.90
CA ARG A 3 -14.83 6.69 -7.03
C ARG A 3 -15.99 7.67 -6.91
N ARG A 4 -17.23 7.19 -7.06
CA ARG A 4 -18.47 7.99 -6.88
C ARG A 4 -19.21 7.65 -5.58
N GLY A 5 -18.54 7.02 -4.61
CA GLY A 5 -19.16 6.52 -3.37
C GLY A 5 -20.09 5.32 -3.58
N ARG A 6 -20.15 4.76 -4.80
CA ARG A 6 -20.94 3.56 -5.10
C ARG A 6 -20.12 2.31 -4.82
N ALA A 7 -20.02 1.93 -3.56
CA ALA A 7 -19.58 0.59 -3.15
C ALA A 7 -20.82 -0.28 -2.89
N PRO A 8 -20.76 -1.60 -3.13
CA PRO A 8 -21.78 -2.54 -2.68
C PRO A 8 -22.13 -2.33 -1.20
N ALA A 9 -23.39 -2.54 -0.84
CA ALA A 9 -23.83 -2.45 0.55
C ALA A 9 -22.98 -3.38 1.44
N GLY A 10 -22.47 -2.85 2.55
CA GLY A 10 -21.58 -3.58 3.45
C GLY A 10 -20.09 -3.55 3.08
N LEU A 11 -19.70 -2.92 1.96
CA LEU A 11 -18.30 -2.79 1.58
C LEU A 11 -17.71 -1.42 1.96
N GLY A 12 -16.73 -1.43 2.87
CA GLY A 12 -15.96 -0.26 3.29
C GLY A 12 -14.51 -0.29 2.81
N LEU A 13 -13.90 0.90 2.67
CA LEU A 13 -12.46 1.01 2.50
C LEU A 13 -11.80 0.93 3.89
N HIS A 14 -10.92 -0.05 4.08
CA HIS A 14 -10.19 -0.21 5.35
C HIS A 14 -8.84 0.52 5.33
N ALA A 15 -8.03 0.28 4.29
CA ALA A 15 -6.71 0.89 4.13
C ALA A 15 -6.36 1.06 2.64
N VAL A 16 -5.37 1.90 2.36
CA VAL A 16 -4.77 2.06 1.02
C VAL A 16 -3.32 1.56 1.05
N VAL A 17 -2.93 0.82 0.02
CA VAL A 17 -1.55 0.35 -0.17
C VAL A 17 -0.92 1.08 -1.35
N LEU A 18 0.14 1.83 -1.08
CA LEU A 18 0.92 2.54 -2.09
C LEU A 18 2.17 1.72 -2.42
N VAL A 19 2.26 1.23 -3.65
CA VAL A 19 3.40 0.43 -4.12
C VAL A 19 4.28 1.30 -5.01
N ALA A 20 5.55 1.46 -4.63
CA ALA A 20 6.50 2.19 -5.46
C ALA A 20 6.73 1.47 -6.80
N ASP A 21 6.65 2.22 -7.89
CA ASP A 21 6.89 1.78 -9.27
C ASP A 21 8.36 1.93 -9.69
N ALA A 22 9.14 2.70 -8.94
CA ALA A 22 10.57 2.92 -9.17
C ALA A 22 11.33 3.11 -7.83
N PRO A 23 12.66 2.89 -7.82
CA PRO A 23 13.49 3.17 -6.66
C PRO A 23 13.64 4.68 -6.38
N GLY A 24 13.98 5.01 -5.13
CA GLY A 24 14.33 6.36 -4.72
C GLY A 24 13.29 7.04 -3.84
N ARG A 25 13.47 8.35 -3.62
CA ARG A 25 12.57 9.17 -2.81
C ARG A 25 11.39 9.64 -3.65
N LEU A 26 10.23 9.76 -3.00
CA LEU A 26 9.04 10.33 -3.64
C LEU A 26 9.27 11.82 -3.99
N PRO A 27 8.99 12.25 -5.22
CA PRO A 27 8.94 13.66 -5.58
C PRO A 27 8.01 14.45 -4.65
N ARG A 28 8.38 15.69 -4.29
CA ARG A 28 7.61 16.54 -3.37
C ARG A 28 6.11 16.65 -3.69
N PRO A 29 5.68 16.81 -4.96
CA PRO A 29 4.26 16.85 -5.29
C PRO A 29 3.53 15.57 -4.89
N LEU A 30 4.11 14.41 -5.19
CA LEU A 30 3.55 13.11 -4.82
C LEU A 30 3.55 12.92 -3.30
N ALA A 31 4.60 13.36 -2.60
CA ALA A 31 4.65 13.26 -1.14
C ALA A 31 3.51 14.05 -0.48
N ARG A 32 3.15 15.21 -1.03
CA ARG A 32 2.01 16.00 -0.57
C ARG A 32 0.69 15.27 -0.81
N SER A 33 0.48 14.69 -1.99
CA SER A 33 -0.72 13.90 -2.30
C SER A 33 -0.87 12.69 -1.37
N VAL A 34 0.23 12.01 -1.05
CA VAL A 34 0.21 10.90 -0.10
C VAL A 34 -0.15 11.38 1.31
N GLY A 35 0.38 12.53 1.74
CA GLY A 35 0.02 13.10 3.05
C GLY A 35 -1.48 13.40 3.19
N LEU A 36 -2.16 13.78 2.10
CA LEU A 36 -3.62 13.94 2.11
C LEU A 36 -4.34 12.60 2.32
N LEU A 37 -3.89 11.53 1.69
CA LEU A 37 -4.46 10.19 1.91
C LEU A 37 -4.23 9.72 3.35
N GLU A 38 -3.02 9.92 3.88
CA GLU A 38 -2.65 9.58 5.25
C GLU A 38 -3.50 10.30 6.31
N SER A 39 -4.06 11.47 5.98
CA SER A 39 -4.96 12.21 6.87
C SER A 39 -6.39 11.64 6.91
N ALA A 40 -6.78 10.83 5.92
CA ALA A 40 -8.17 10.38 5.73
C ALA A 40 -8.36 8.87 5.89
N VAL A 41 -7.31 8.07 5.67
CA VAL A 41 -7.37 6.61 5.72
C VAL A 41 -6.00 6.06 6.15
N GLU A 42 -5.98 4.85 6.71
CA GLU A 42 -4.73 4.15 6.94
C GLU A 42 -4.00 3.89 5.61
N VAL A 43 -2.73 4.28 5.54
CA VAL A 43 -1.90 4.12 4.35
C VAL A 43 -0.68 3.29 4.67
N HIS A 44 -0.46 2.23 3.90
CA HIS A 44 0.76 1.44 3.95
C HIS A 44 1.59 1.67 2.69
N ARG A 45 2.88 1.93 2.87
CA ARG A 45 3.81 2.14 1.76
C ARG A 45 4.67 0.89 1.56
N VAL A 46 4.65 0.34 0.36
CA VAL A 46 5.50 -0.76 -0.06
C VAL A 46 6.65 -0.18 -0.89
N PRO A 47 7.90 -0.25 -0.42
CA PRO A 47 9.03 0.30 -1.14
C PRO A 47 9.33 -0.51 -2.40
N TRP A 48 10.07 0.10 -3.32
CA TRP A 48 10.64 -0.63 -4.45
C TRP A 48 11.72 -1.59 -3.95
N VAL A 49 11.56 -2.88 -4.25
CA VAL A 49 12.56 -3.92 -3.95
C VAL A 49 12.92 -4.63 -5.25
N THR A 50 14.18 -4.52 -5.67
CA THR A 50 14.66 -5.06 -6.95
C THR A 50 14.38 -6.55 -7.09
N GLY A 51 14.73 -7.37 -6.08
CA GLY A 51 14.50 -8.81 -6.14
C GLY A 51 13.03 -9.18 -6.34
N TRP A 52 12.10 -8.43 -5.74
CA TRP A 52 10.66 -8.64 -5.92
C TRP A 52 10.15 -8.31 -7.33
N ARG A 53 10.86 -7.44 -8.04
CA ARG A 53 10.48 -6.98 -9.39
C ARG A 53 11.08 -7.83 -10.49
N LEU A 54 12.25 -8.41 -10.23
CA LEU A 54 12.94 -9.30 -11.16
C LEU A 54 12.60 -10.78 -10.95
N GLY A 55 11.68 -11.11 -10.03
CA GLY A 55 11.30 -12.49 -9.72
C GLY A 55 12.30 -13.24 -8.82
N GLU A 56 13.30 -12.52 -8.31
CA GLU A 56 14.33 -13.00 -7.36
C GLU A 56 13.94 -12.67 -5.92
N ALA A 57 12.65 -12.70 -5.60
CA ALA A 57 12.19 -12.43 -4.25
C ALA A 57 12.77 -13.51 -3.31
N GLY A 58 13.56 -13.09 -2.33
CA GLY A 58 14.01 -13.98 -1.25
C GLY A 58 12.83 -14.48 -0.40
N ALA A 59 13.12 -15.19 0.68
CA ALA A 59 12.12 -15.92 1.47
C ALA A 59 11.05 -15.06 2.19
N GLY A 60 11.03 -13.73 2.03
CA GLY A 60 10.15 -12.86 2.80
C GLY A 60 9.77 -11.54 2.14
N PRO A 61 8.66 -10.95 2.60
CA PRO A 61 8.13 -9.69 2.11
C PRO A 61 9.06 -8.49 2.36
N PRO A 62 8.91 -7.39 1.59
CA PRO A 62 9.74 -6.20 1.76
C PRO A 62 9.72 -5.68 3.20
N ARG A 63 10.87 -5.18 3.69
CA ARG A 63 10.93 -4.53 5.01
C ARG A 63 9.89 -3.41 5.09
N GLY A 64 9.19 -3.33 6.23
CA GLY A 64 8.14 -2.34 6.46
C GLY A 64 6.74 -2.79 6.04
N THR A 65 6.58 -4.00 5.49
CA THR A 65 5.26 -4.57 5.16
C THR A 65 4.64 -5.39 6.28
N ASP A 66 5.28 -5.50 7.45
CA ASP A 66 4.75 -6.25 8.60
C ASP A 66 3.31 -5.85 9.01
N PRO A 67 2.93 -4.55 9.01
CA PRO A 67 1.56 -4.16 9.28
C PRO A 67 0.56 -4.74 8.26
N LEU A 68 0.94 -4.73 6.96
CA LEU A 68 0.11 -5.30 5.89
C LEU A 68 -0.05 -6.81 6.03
N ILE A 69 1.01 -7.51 6.40
CA ILE A 69 0.95 -8.96 6.65
C ILE A 69 -0.06 -9.24 7.77
N ARG A 70 -0.05 -8.44 8.83
CA ARG A 70 -1.00 -8.61 9.95
C ARG A 70 -2.44 -8.37 9.50
N LEU A 71 -2.68 -7.36 8.66
CA LEU A 71 -4.02 -7.03 8.15
C LEU A 71 -4.57 -8.08 7.16
N THR A 72 -3.70 -8.78 6.45
CA THR A 72 -4.09 -9.72 5.39
C THR A 72 -3.98 -11.19 5.81
N ARG A 73 -3.52 -11.46 7.04
CA ARG A 73 -3.47 -12.82 7.58
C ARG A 73 -4.90 -13.37 7.70
N PRO A 74 -5.16 -14.59 7.21
CA PRO A 74 -6.42 -15.26 7.46
C PRO A 74 -6.66 -15.37 8.97
N VAL A 75 -7.84 -14.94 9.42
CA VAL A 75 -8.31 -15.26 10.77
C VAL A 75 -8.54 -16.78 10.78
N ARG A 76 -7.84 -17.49 11.66
CA ARG A 76 -8.02 -18.93 11.85
C ARG A 76 -9.31 -19.22 12.58
#